data_AF-A0A3G6RPE4-F1
#
_entry.id   AF-A0A3G6RPE4-F1
#
_cell.length_a   1.000
_cell.length_b   1.000
_cell.length_c   1.000
_cell.angle_alpha   90.00
_cell.angle_beta   90.00
_cell.angle_gamma   90.00
#
_symmetry.space_group_name_H-M   'P 1'
#
loop_
_entity.id
_entity.type
_entity.pdbx_description
1 polymer ?
#
loop_
_entity_poly.entity_id
_entity_poly.type
_entity_poly.pdbx_seq_one_letter_code
_entity_poly.pdbx_strand_id
1 'polypeptide(L)'
;MKNTKLSDLSIDELHKEEKKRSGIHITFCILIGFMVGVSIYAIVKHGFTFASLLPLFFIPMYTFAWKSKKDVSKEIMSRKSN
;
A
#
# COMPACT_ATOMS: atom_id res chain seq x y z
N MET A 1 -8.53 -4.37 15.38
CA MET A 1 -7.19 -4.85 14.94
C MET A 1 -6.28 -4.83 16.16
N LYS A 2 -5.64 -5.96 16.49
CA LYS A 2 -4.66 -6.03 17.59
C LYS A 2 -3.48 -5.12 17.19
N ASN A 3 -3.22 -4.06 17.95
CA ASN A 3 -2.15 -3.10 17.68
C ASN A 3 -0.83 -3.65 18.23
N THR A 4 -0.42 -4.83 17.75
CA THR A 4 0.88 -5.42 18.11
C THR A 4 1.96 -4.52 17.52
N LYS A 5 2.78 -3.91 18.38
CA LYS A 5 3.93 -3.14 17.94
C LYS A 5 4.86 -4.06 17.14
N LEU A 6 5.46 -3.54 16.07
CA LEU A 6 6.45 -4.27 15.28
C LEU A 6 7.57 -4.86 16.16
N SER A 7 7.87 -4.18 17.27
CA SER A 7 8.84 -4.60 18.27
C SER A 7 8.50 -5.91 18.99
N ASP A 8 7.22 -6.30 19.10
CA ASP A 8 6.78 -7.53 19.78
C ASP A 8 6.83 -8.78 18.90
N LEU A 9 7.09 -8.64 17.59
CA LEU A 9 7.14 -9.76 16.65
C LEU A 9 8.54 -10.39 16.59
N SER A 10 8.60 -11.71 16.48
CA SER A 10 9.86 -12.43 16.16
C SER A 10 10.30 -12.16 14.71
N ILE A 11 11.58 -12.38 14.38
CA ILE A 11 12.14 -12.16 13.04
C ILE A 11 11.34 -12.90 11.95
N ASP A 12 10.96 -14.16 12.19
CA ASP A 12 10.13 -14.95 11.25
C ASP A 12 8.73 -14.36 11.05
N GLU A 13 8.11 -13.89 12.13
CA GLU A 13 6.79 -13.23 12.09
C GLU A 13 6.88 -11.88 11.36
N LEU A 14 7.99 -11.15 11.53
CA LEU A 14 8.27 -9.89 10.87
C LEU A 14 8.43 -10.08 9.35
N HIS A 15 9.11 -11.15 8.91
CA HIS A 15 9.20 -11.52 7.50
C HIS A 15 7.87 -11.97 6.89
N LYS A 16 7.03 -12.71 7.64
CA LYS A 16 5.66 -13.05 7.19
C LYS A 16 4.80 -11.80 7.03
N GLU A 17 4.87 -10.88 7.99
CA GLU A 17 4.17 -9.60 7.98
C GLU A 17 4.60 -8.74 6.78
N GLU A 18 5.91 -8.69 6.48
CA GLU A 18 6.45 -8.01 5.30
C GLU A 18 5.89 -8.58 4.00
N LYS A 19 5.92 -9.91 3.82
CA LYS A 19 5.41 -10.59 2.63
C LYS A 19 3.90 -10.35 2.46
N LYS A 20 3.14 -10.39 3.55
CA LYS A 20 1.71 -10.09 3.56
C LYS A 20 1.42 -8.64 3.14
N ARG A 21 2.14 -7.67 3.71
CA ARG A 21 2.01 -6.25 3.34
C ARG A 21 2.41 -6.00 1.90
N SER A 22 3.43 -6.70 1.39
CA SER A 22 3.85 -6.63 0.00
C SER A 22 2.77 -7.17 -0.95
N GLY A 23 2.14 -8.31 -0.62
CA GLY A 23 1.02 -8.85 -1.39
C GLY A 23 -0.18 -7.89 -1.46
N ILE A 24 -0.58 -7.33 -0.32
CA ILE A 24 -1.66 -6.32 -0.26
C ILE A 24 -1.31 -5.10 -1.11
N HIS A 25 -0.05 -4.65 -1.07
CA HIS A 25 0.42 -3.52 -1.89
C HIS A 25 0.34 -3.81 -3.39
N ILE A 26 0.69 -5.03 -3.83
CA ILE A 26 0.57 -5.44 -5.23
C ILE A 26 -0.90 -5.43 -5.67
N THR A 27 -1.80 -6.01 -4.88
CA THR A 27 -3.25 -5.99 -5.17
C THR A 27 -3.77 -4.56 -5.26
N PHE A 28 -3.36 -3.67 -4.35
CA PHE A 28 -3.72 -2.25 -4.39
C PHE A 28 -3.21 -1.57 -5.67
N CYS A 29 -1.97 -1.84 -6.10
CA CYS A 29 -1.43 -1.31 -7.34
C CYS A 29 -2.22 -1.76 -8.57
N ILE A 30 -2.59 -3.04 -8.65
CA ILE A 30 -3.40 -3.57 -9.77
C ILE A 30 -4.78 -2.90 -9.79
N LEU A 31 -5.43 -2.78 -8.63
CA LEU A 31 -6.77 -2.20 -8.51
C LEU A 31 -6.77 -0.71 -8.86
N ILE A 32 -5.78 0.05 -8.35
CA ILE A 32 -5.59 1.46 -8.73
C ILE A 32 -5.29 1.58 -10.23
N GLY A 33 -4.41 0.75 -10.79
CA GLY A 33 -4.07 0.78 -12.21
C GLY A 33 -5.28 0.53 -13.11
N PHE A 34 -6.12 -0.44 -12.76
CA PHE A 34 -7.39 -0.68 -13.45
C PHE A 34 -8.31 0.54 -13.37
N MET A 35 -8.42 1.14 -12.19
CA MET A 35 -9.29 2.28 -11.96
C MET A 35 -8.82 3.55 -12.69
N VAL A 36 -7.50 3.74 -12.83
CA VAL A 36 -6.91 4.78 -13.68
C VAL A 36 -7.25 4.53 -15.15
N GLY A 37 -7.14 3.29 -15.63
CA GLY A 37 -7.51 2.94 -17.00
C GLY A 37 -8.97 3.25 -17.32
N VAL A 38 -9.89 2.83 -16.44
CA VAL A 38 -11.33 3.15 -16.54
C VAL A 38 -11.58 4.65 -16.48
N SER A 39 -10.84 5.37 -15.62
CA SER A 39 -10.97 6.82 -15.49
C SER A 39 -10.56 7.56 -16.76
N ILE A 40 -9.44 7.17 -17.39
CA ILE A 40 -9.00 7.74 -18.67
C ILE A 40 -10.04 7.48 -19.75
N TYR A 41 -10.54 6.23 -19.84
CA TYR A 41 -11.60 5.90 -20.79
C TYR A 41 -12.85 6.76 -20.59
N ALA A 42 -13.29 6.91 -19.33
CA ALA A 42 -14.45 7.74 -18.99
C ALA A 42 -14.24 9.22 -19.33
N ILE A 43 -13.05 9.78 -19.07
CA ILE A 43 -12.73 11.18 -19.44
C ILE A 43 -12.85 11.38 -20.95
N VAL A 44 -12.31 10.46 -21.75
CA VAL A 44 -12.33 10.57 -23.22
C VAL A 44 -13.76 10.47 -23.76
N LYS A 45 -14.59 9.59 -23.19
CA LYS A 45 -15.96 9.30 -23.68
C LYS A 45 -17.03 10.27 -23.17
N HIS A 46 -16.93 10.68 -21.91
CA HIS A 46 -17.98 11.41 -21.17
C HIS A 46 -17.49 12.75 -20.59
N GLY A 47 -16.21 13.10 -20.78
CA GLY A 47 -15.60 14.27 -20.17
C GLY A 47 -15.20 14.03 -18.71
N PHE A 48 -14.64 15.06 -18.08
CA PHE A 48 -14.17 14.98 -16.70
C PHE A 48 -15.34 14.74 -15.73
N THR A 49 -15.38 13.55 -15.12
CA THR A 49 -16.49 13.09 -14.28
C THR A 49 -15.99 12.71 -12.89
N PHE A 50 -16.86 12.67 -11.88
CA PHE A 50 -16.46 12.29 -10.51
C PHE A 50 -15.73 10.94 -10.42
N ALA A 51 -16.04 10.00 -11.32
CA ALA A 51 -15.34 8.72 -11.43
C ALA A 51 -13.84 8.86 -11.76
N SER A 52 -13.41 9.93 -12.43
CA SER A 52 -11.99 10.18 -12.72
C SER A 52 -11.21 10.80 -11.56
N LEU A 53 -11.90 11.27 -10.52
CA LEU A 53 -11.28 11.70 -9.25
C LEU A 53 -11.05 10.52 -8.31
N LEU A 54 -11.75 9.41 -8.54
CA LEU A 54 -11.69 8.21 -7.70
C LEU A 54 -10.26 7.64 -7.57
N PRO A 55 -9.43 7.56 -8.62
CA PRO A 55 -8.02 7.18 -8.49
C PRO A 55 -7.21 8.15 -7.64
N LEU A 56 -7.51 9.44 -7.77
CA LEU A 56 -6.81 10.52 -7.07
C LEU A 56 -7.07 10.47 -5.55
N PHE A 57 -8.27 10.03 -5.14
CA PHE A 57 -8.64 9.85 -3.74
C PHE A 57 -7.72 8.86 -3.00
N PHE A 58 -7.11 7.90 -3.70
CA PHE A 58 -6.22 6.90 -3.09
C PHE A 58 -4.77 7.38 -2.89
N ILE A 59 -4.41 8.59 -3.33
CA ILE A 59 -3.06 9.15 -3.11
C ILE A 59 -2.66 9.20 -1.62
N PRO A 60 -3.46 9.76 -0.70
CA PRO A 60 -3.13 9.76 0.73
C PRO A 60 -3.00 8.33 1.29
N MET A 61 -3.84 7.39 0.84
CA MET A 61 -3.77 5.98 1.24
C MET A 61 -2.41 5.35 0.83
N TYR A 62 -1.92 5.67 -0.36
CA TYR A 62 -0.61 5.21 -0.84
C TYR A 62 0.53 5.72 0.05
N THR A 63 0.51 7.00 0.46
CA THR A 63 1.56 7.55 1.34
C THR A 63 1.63 6.83 2.68
N PHE A 64 0.48 6.43 3.23
CA PHE A 64 0.40 5.70 4.50
C PHE A 64 0.93 4.27 4.36
N ALA A 65 0.54 3.56 3.30
CA ALA A 65 1.03 2.22 3.00
C ALA A 65 2.55 2.19 2.80
N TRP A 66 3.10 3.21 2.14
CA TRP A 66 4.54 3.32 1.91
C TRP A 66 5.33 3.56 3.21
N LYS A 67 4.83 4.43 4.11
CA LYS A 67 5.42 4.59 5.45
C LYS A 67 5.40 3.28 6.24
N SER A 68 4.26 2.59 6.25
CA SER A 68 4.08 1.32 6.96
C SER A 68 5.06 0.23 6.50
N LYS A 69 5.34 0.13 5.19
CA LYS A 69 6.36 -0.79 4.66
C LYS A 69 7.77 -0.39 5.09
N LYS A 70 8.06 0.91 5.09
CA LYS A 70 9.37 1.47 5.49
C LYS A 70 9.66 1.21 6.97
N ASP A 71 8.65 1.28 7.84
CA ASP A 71 8.80 1.05 9.27
C ASP A 71 9.11 -0.44 9.58
N VAL A 72 8.49 -1.38 8.88
CA VAL A 72 8.83 -2.82 8.98
C VAL A 72 10.27 -3.08 8.54
N SER A 73 10.68 -2.52 7.39
CA SER A 73 12.03 -2.72 6.87
C SER A 73 13.10 -2.10 7.77
N LYS A 74 12.83 -0.94 8.38
CA LYS A 74 13.70 -0.33 9.39
C LYS A 74 13.86 -1.20 10.63
N GLU A 75 12.77 -1.77 11.15
CA GLU A 75 12.82 -2.68 12.29
C GLU A 75 13.68 -3.91 11.97
N ILE A 76 13.50 -4.53 10.80
CA ILE A 76 14.34 -5.65 10.34
C ILE A 76 15.83 -5.26 10.28
N MET A 77 16.16 -4.09 9.72
CA MET A 77 17.55 -3.62 9.63
C MET A 77 18.16 -3.33 10.99
N SER A 78 17.41 -2.70 11.91
CA SER A 78 17.90 -2.37 13.25
C SER A 78 18.32 -3.62 14.05
N ARG A 79 17.62 -4.74 13.85
CA ARG A 79 17.92 -6.04 14.48
C ARG A 79 19.01 -6.83 13.80
N LYS A 80 19.30 -6.55 12.52
CA LYS A 80 20.41 -7.17 11.78
C LYS A 80 21.76 -6.48 12.07
N SER A 81 21.73 -5.23 12.51
CA SER A 81 22.92 -4.41 12.81
C SER A 81 23.40 -4.51 14.26
N ASN A 82 22.67 -5.23 15.13
CA ASN A 82 22.96 -5.45 16.54
C ASN A 82 23.22 -6.95 16.74
#